data_AF-A0A2E2AMF4-F1
#
_entry.id   AF-A0A2E2AMF4-F1
#
_cell.length_a   1.000
_cell.length_b   1.000
_cell.length_c   1.000
_cell.angle_alpha   90.00
_cell.angle_beta   90.00
_cell.angle_gamma   90.00
#
_symmetry.space_group_name_H-M   'P 1'
#
loop_
_entity.id
_entity.type
_entity.pdbx_description
1 polymer ?
#
loop_
_entity_poly.entity_id
_entity_poly.type
_entity_poly.pdbx_seq_one_letter_code
_entity_poly.pdbx_strand_id
1 'polypeptide(L)' 'MPMFQKENIDALFGELKRDYDEKDESEQLHRDAHLAIAYHDANRPLPEATDPVVLDLIERHKPTD' A
#
# COMPACT_ATOMS: atom_id res chain seq x y z
N MET A 1 -0.18 11.46 -11.44
CA MET A 1 -1.09 10.42 -10.94
C MET A 1 -2.00 11.05 -9.90
N PRO A 2 -3.28 10.65 -9.82
CA PRO A 2 -4.15 11.08 -8.73
C PRO A 2 -3.59 10.61 -7.38
N MET A 3 -3.77 11.41 -6.32
CA MET A 3 -3.30 11.11 -4.96
C MET A 3 -4.25 10.13 -4.28
N PHE A 4 -3.73 9.23 -3.43
CA PHE A 4 -4.55 8.36 -2.57
C PHE A 4 -5.55 9.18 -1.76
N GLN A 5 -6.83 8.83 -1.88
CA GLN A 5 -7.89 9.39 -1.03
C GLN A 5 -8.19 8.45 0.13
N LYS A 6 -8.94 8.95 1.11
CA LYS A 6 -9.29 8.20 2.33
C LYS A 6 -9.90 6.84 2.00
N GLU A 7 -10.77 6.76 1.00
CA GLU A 7 -11.46 5.55 0.60
C GLU A 7 -10.50 4.49 0.06
N ASN A 8 -9.48 4.91 -0.71
CA ASN A 8 -8.42 4.03 -1.20
C ASN A 8 -7.58 3.48 -0.04
N ILE A 9 -7.22 4.36 0.91
CA ILE A 9 -6.39 4.01 2.06
C ILE A 9 -7.14 3.04 2.98
N ASP A 10 -8.41 3.32 3.27
CA ASP A 10 -9.24 2.45 4.11
C ASP A 10 -9.43 1.08 3.46
N ALA A 11 -9.64 1.01 2.14
CA ALA A 11 -9.77 -0.25 1.42
C ALA A 11 -8.46 -1.06 1.46
N LEU A 12 -7.32 -0.42 1.20
CA LEU A 12 -6.00 -1.05 1.22
C LEU A 12 -5.68 -1.62 2.61
N PHE A 13 -5.78 -0.80 3.66
CA PHE A 13 -5.45 -1.25 5.02
C PHE A 13 -6.51 -2.19 5.60
N GLY A 14 -7.77 -2.07 5.16
CA GLY A 14 -8.82 -3.03 5.50
C GLY A 14 -8.50 -4.43 4.95
N GLU A 15 -8.01 -4.50 3.72
CA GLU A 15 -7.55 -5.76 3.13
C GLU A 15 -6.27 -6.28 3.79
N LEU A 16 -5.26 -5.41 3.96
CA LEU A 16 -3.99 -5.78 4.57
C LEU A 16 -4.21 -6.39 5.96
N LYS A 17 -5.06 -5.75 6.76
CA LYS A 17 -5.45 -6.26 8.07
C LYS A 17 -6.20 -7.59 7.98
N ARG A 18 -7.15 -7.73 7.07
CA ARG A 18 -7.93 -8.97 6.97
C ARG A 18 -7.07 -10.17 6.62
N ASP A 19 -6.09 -9.99 5.73
CA ASP A 19 -5.40 -11.10 5.07
C ASP A 19 -3.98 -11.36 5.64
N TYR A 20 -3.41 -10.40 6.38
CA TYR A 20 -2.01 -10.47 6.83
C TYR A 20 -1.76 -10.15 8.32
N ASP A 21 -2.77 -9.76 9.12
CA ASP A 21 -2.57 -9.26 10.51
C ASP A 21 -1.98 -10.30 11.47
N GLU A 22 -2.25 -11.58 11.26
CA GLU A 22 -1.72 -12.67 12.10
C GLU A 22 -0.35 -13.20 11.65
N LYS A 23 0.24 -12.64 10.58
CA LYS A 23 1.54 -13.08 10.07
C LYS A 23 2.68 -12.33 10.74
N ASP A 24 3.82 -13.01 10.90
CA ASP A 24 5.06 -12.42 11.45
C ASP A 24 5.51 -11.16 10.67
N GLU A 25 5.17 -11.10 9.39
CA GLU A 25 5.49 -10.00 8.46
C GLU A 25 4.48 -8.82 8.50
N SER A 26 3.38 -8.92 9.25
CA SER A 26 2.30 -7.91 9.29
C SER A 26 2.82 -6.49 9.50
N GLU A 27 3.69 -6.31 10.50
CA GLU A 27 4.27 -5.00 10.84
C GLU A 27 5.17 -4.43 9.73
N GLN A 28 5.88 -5.30 9.00
CA GLN A 28 6.67 -4.86 7.85
C GLN A 28 5.75 -4.41 6.71
N LEU A 29 4.74 -5.22 6.38
CA LEU A 29 3.80 -4.91 5.30
C LEU A 29 3.04 -3.60 5.56
N HIS A 30 2.63 -3.32 6.79
CA HIS A 30 1.99 -2.05 7.15
C HIS A 30 2.92 -0.85 6.93
N ARG A 31 4.19 -0.95 7.33
CA ARG A 31 5.17 0.12 7.11
C ARG A 31 5.43 0.34 5.62
N ASP A 32 5.64 -0.74 4.87
CA ASP A 32 5.93 -0.68 3.45
C ASP A 32 4.72 -0.15 2.67
N ALA A 33 3.49 -0.48 3.06
CA ALA A 33 2.27 0.08 2.50
C ALA A 33 2.17 1.59 2.71
N HIS A 34 2.42 2.08 3.93
CA HIS A 34 2.46 3.53 4.20
C HIS A 34 3.52 4.24 3.36
N LEU A 35 4.72 3.65 3.26
CA LEU A 35 5.79 4.21 2.46
C LEU A 35 5.41 4.24 0.97
N ALA A 36 4.86 3.15 0.46
CA ALA A 36 4.48 3.03 -0.95
C ALA A 36 3.42 4.06 -1.37
N ILE A 37 2.41 4.30 -0.53
CA ILE A 37 1.42 5.37 -0.72
C ILE A 37 2.13 6.73 -0.81
N ALA A 38 3.04 7.04 0.12
CA ALA A 38 3.75 8.32 0.13
C ALA A 38 4.62 8.52 -1.13
N TYR A 39 5.27 7.47 -1.63
CA TYR A 39 6.02 7.53 -2.89
C TYR A 39 5.11 7.75 -4.10
N HIS A 40 3.98 7.05 -4.18
CA HIS A 40 2.98 7.22 -5.23
C HIS A 40 2.46 8.66 -5.25
N ASP A 41 2.05 9.19 -4.10
CA ASP A 41 1.51 10.54 -3.95
C ASP A 41 2.56 11.62 -4.26
N ALA A 42 3.83 11.34 -3.95
CA ALA A 42 4.96 12.20 -4.33
C ALA A 42 5.38 12.05 -5.80
N ASN A 43 4.71 11.20 -6.59
CA ASN A 43 5.06 10.85 -7.96
C ASN A 43 6.54 10.42 -8.10
N ARG A 44 7.00 9.59 -7.16
CA ARG A 44 8.34 9.00 -7.11
C ARG A 44 8.26 7.50 -7.38
N PRO A 45 9.29 6.89 -7.99
CA PRO A 45 9.34 5.45 -8.16
C PRO A 45 9.43 4.76 -6.80
N LEU A 46 8.69 3.66 -6.64
CA LEU A 46 8.78 2.83 -5.45
C LEU A 46 10.19 2.22 -5.31
N PRO A 47 10.72 2.06 -4.08
CA PRO A 47 11.96 1.34 -3.85
C PRO A 47 11.92 -0.09 -4.40
N GLU A 48 13.02 -0.58 -4.97
CA GLU A 48 13.11 -1.97 -5.46
C GLU A 48 12.92 -3.01 -4.35
N ALA A 49 13.16 -2.62 -3.10
CA ALA A 49 12.99 -3.47 -1.92
C ALA A 49 11.55 -3.51 -1.37
N THR A 50 10.58 -2.81 -1.99
CA THR A 50 9.18 -2.86 -1.57
C THR A 50 8.63 -4.29 -1.72
N ASP A 51 7.99 -4.79 -0.67
CA ASP A 51 7.44 -6.14 -0.64
C ASP A 51 6.44 -6.39 -1.80
N PRO A 52 6.51 -7.54 -2.49
CA PRO A 52 5.58 -7.87 -3.57
C PRO A 52 4.10 -7.82 -3.19
N VAL A 53 3.74 -8.16 -1.95
CA VAL A 53 2.36 -8.05 -1.44
C VAL A 53 1.91 -6.60 -1.43
N VAL A 54 2.78 -5.69 -1.01
CA VAL A 54 2.50 -4.25 -1.00
C VAL A 54 2.38 -3.71 -2.42
N LEU A 55 3.23 -4.14 -3.35
CA LEU A 55 3.13 -3.74 -4.76
C LEU A 55 1.77 -4.11 -5.35
N ASP A 56 1.30 -5.33 -5.08
CA ASP A 56 -0.01 -5.80 -5.53
C ASP A 56 -1.17 -5.01 -4.89
N LEU A 57 -1.10 -4.75 -3.57
CA LEU A 57 -2.09 -3.94 -2.87
C LEU A 57 -2.17 -2.51 -3.41
N ILE A 58 -1.02 -1.88 -3.69
CA ILE A 58 -0.98 -0.53 -4.26
C ILE A 58 -1.60 -0.52 -5.65
N GLU A 59 -1.26 -1.48 -6.51
CA GLU A 59 -1.81 -1.54 -7.86
C GLU A 59 -3.34 -1.70 -7.86
N ARG A 60 -3.88 -2.48 -6.91
CA ARG A 60 -5.33 -2.72 -6.80
C ARG A 60 -6.12 -1.56 -6.19
N HIS A 61 -5.52 -0.83 -5.26
CA HIS A 61 -6.22 0.20 -4.48
C HIS A 61 -5.85 1.63 -4.87
N LYS A 62 -4.84 1.85 -5.73
CA LYS A 62 -4.50 3.19 -6.23
C LYS A 62 -5.72 3.88 -6.85
N PRO A 63 -5.79 5.21 -6.80
CA PRO A 63 -6.90 5.91 -7.43
C PRO A 63 -6.87 5.71 -8.95
N THR A 64 -8.02 5.39 -9.51
CA THR A 64 -8.29 5.44 -10.95
C THR A 64 -8.91 6.79 -11.29
N ASP A 65 -8.42 7.44 -12.35
CA ASP A 65 -9.04 8.66 -12.93
C ASP A 65 -10.47 8.40 -13.42
#